data_AF-A0A7V7ZPN4-F1
#
_entry.id   AF-A0A7V7ZPN4-F1
#
_cell.length_a   1.000
_cell.length_b   1.000
_cell.length_c   1.000
_cell.angle_alpha   90.00
_cell.angle_beta   90.00
_cell.angle_gamma   90.00
#
_symmetry.space_group_name_H-M   'P 1'
#
loop_
_entity.id
_entity.type
_entity.pdbx_description
1 polymer ?
#
loop_
_entity_poly.entity_id
_entity_poly.type
_entity_poly.pdbx_seq_one_letter_code
_entity_poly.pdbx_strand_id
1 'polypeptide(L)'
;MSSRTLAIVAYLLSLPGALAVLAVRRQDAFAAFHARQSLVIAVWAAVAPVLWAVAAWALAWVPTVGALLGVLLFALLLAAYAALALAWVLGMVYAAQGRARCLPLPGAAAR
;
A
#
# COMPACT_ATOMS: atom_id res chain seq x y z
N MET A 1 -14.04 -6.71 -20.31
CA MET A 1 -12.87 -5.95 -19.80
C MET A 1 -11.66 -6.87 -19.84
N SER A 2 -10.53 -6.40 -20.36
CA SER A 2 -9.27 -7.17 -20.37
C SER A 2 -8.71 -7.29 -18.95
N SER A 3 -7.97 -8.36 -18.66
CA SER A 3 -7.26 -8.58 -17.39
C SER A 3 -6.39 -7.38 -16.99
N ARG A 4 -5.81 -6.69 -17.98
CA ARG A 4 -5.02 -5.45 -17.77
C ARG A 4 -5.86 -4.29 -17.27
N THR A 5 -7.04 -4.07 -17.86
CA THR A 5 -7.95 -3.00 -17.44
C THR A 5 -8.41 -3.22 -16.00
N LEU A 6 -8.74 -4.46 -15.64
CA LEU A 6 -9.13 -4.81 -14.27
C LEU A 6 -7.98 -4.61 -13.27
N ALA A 7 -6.76 -5.01 -13.65
CA ALA A 7 -5.57 -4.76 -12.84
C ALA A 7 -5.36 -3.26 -12.60
N ILE A 8 -5.50 -2.40 -13.62
CA ILE A 8 -5.40 -0.94 -13.48
C ILE A 8 -6.52 -0.38 -12.59
N VAL A 9 -7.76 -0.84 -12.76
CA VAL A 9 -8.90 -0.44 -11.92
C VAL A 9 -8.65 -0.75 -10.45
N ALA A 10 -7.99 -1.88 -10.16
CA ALA A 10 -7.64 -2.24 -8.79
C ALA A 10 -6.69 -1.23 -8.13
N TYR A 11 -5.79 -0.59 -8.88
CA TYR A 11 -4.94 0.49 -8.35
C TYR A 11 -5.64 1.84 -8.34
N LEU A 12 -6.39 2.17 -9.41
CA LEU A 12 -7.03 3.48 -9.59
C LEU A 12 -8.06 3.75 -8.49
N LEU A 13 -8.85 2.74 -8.16
CA LEU A 13 -9.83 2.82 -7.09
C LEU A 13 -9.26 2.28 -5.76
N SER A 14 -7.98 1.94 -5.68
CA SER A 14 -7.32 1.46 -4.45
C SER A 14 -8.14 0.35 -3.74
N LEU A 15 -8.57 0.58 -2.50
CA LEU A 15 -9.32 -0.38 -1.69
C LEU A 15 -10.61 -0.91 -2.36
N PRO A 16 -11.60 -0.07 -2.74
CA PRO A 16 -12.81 -0.56 -3.40
C PRO A 16 -12.54 -1.23 -4.75
N GLY A 17 -11.57 -0.76 -5.52
CA GLY A 17 -11.17 -1.38 -6.79
C GLY A 17 -10.61 -2.78 -6.60
N ALA A 18 -9.64 -2.92 -5.70
CA ALA A 18 -9.01 -4.18 -5.38
C ALA A 18 -10.02 -5.20 -4.86
N LEU A 19 -10.92 -4.80 -3.96
CA LEU A 19 -11.97 -5.67 -3.43
C LEU A 19 -12.97 -6.09 -4.52
N ALA A 20 -13.38 -5.18 -5.40
CA ALA A 20 -14.28 -5.49 -6.50
C ALA A 20 -13.67 -6.50 -7.49
N VAL A 21 -12.40 -6.30 -7.89
CA VAL A 21 -11.70 -7.27 -8.76
C VAL A 21 -11.55 -8.62 -8.08
N LEU A 22 -11.22 -8.64 -6.78
CA LEU A 22 -11.19 -9.87 -5.99
C LEU A 22 -12.57 -10.46 -5.72
N ALA A 23 -13.68 -9.75 -5.85
CA ALA A 23 -14.99 -10.35 -5.72
C ALA A 23 -15.42 -11.02 -7.03
N VAL A 24 -15.17 -10.35 -8.16
CA VAL A 24 -15.75 -10.71 -9.46
C VAL A 24 -14.81 -11.57 -10.32
N ARG A 25 -13.49 -11.44 -10.16
CA ARG A 25 -12.49 -12.01 -11.09
C ARG A 25 -11.36 -12.76 -10.38
N ARG A 26 -11.68 -13.51 -9.31
CA ARG A 26 -10.69 -14.31 -8.55
C ARG A 26 -9.94 -15.36 -9.37
N GLN A 27 -10.56 -15.87 -10.43
CA GLN A 27 -9.99 -16.91 -11.29
C GLN A 27 -8.95 -16.35 -12.28
N ASP A 28 -8.97 -15.04 -12.53
CA ASP A 28 -7.95 -14.38 -13.34
C ASP A 28 -6.72 -14.12 -12.47
N ALA A 29 -5.73 -15.00 -12.58
CA ALA A 29 -4.51 -14.93 -11.77
C ALA A 29 -3.78 -13.58 -11.89
N PHE A 30 -3.79 -12.96 -13.08
CA PHE A 30 -3.13 -11.68 -13.31
C PHE A 30 -3.90 -10.54 -12.63
N ALA A 31 -5.21 -10.45 -12.85
CA ALA A 31 -6.03 -9.42 -12.23
C ALA A 31 -6.07 -9.58 -10.70
N ALA A 32 -6.17 -10.82 -10.20
CA ALA A 32 -6.16 -11.12 -8.77
C ALA A 32 -4.81 -10.80 -8.12
N PHE A 33 -3.68 -11.03 -8.80
CA PHE A 33 -2.35 -10.63 -8.33
C PHE A 33 -2.27 -9.13 -8.10
N HIS A 34 -2.59 -8.33 -9.11
CA HIS A 34 -2.53 -6.87 -9.01
C HIS A 34 -3.55 -6.32 -8.01
N ALA A 35 -4.72 -6.95 -7.89
CA ALA A 35 -5.70 -6.58 -6.88
C ALA A 35 -5.23 -6.85 -5.45
N ARG A 36 -4.60 -8.00 -5.18
CA ARG A 36 -3.98 -8.27 -3.86
C ARG A 36 -2.85 -7.30 -3.56
N GLN A 37 -1.98 -7.00 -4.53
CA GLN A 37 -0.89 -6.06 -4.34
C GLN A 37 -1.41 -4.64 -4.06
N SER A 38 -2.41 -4.17 -4.80
CA SER A 38 -3.08 -2.89 -4.53
C SER A 38 -3.73 -2.87 -3.14
N LEU A 39 -4.38 -3.96 -2.73
CA LEU A 39 -4.98 -4.08 -1.41
C LEU A 39 -3.94 -3.96 -0.29
N VAL A 40 -2.78 -4.62 -0.43
CA VAL A 40 -1.67 -4.52 0.54
C VAL A 40 -1.18 -3.09 0.65
N ILE A 41 -0.99 -2.39 -0.47
CA ILE A 41 -0.59 -0.96 -0.48
C ILE A 41 -1.63 -0.10 0.25
N ALA A 42 -2.92 -0.30 -0.04
CA ALA A 42 -4.00 0.45 0.58
C ALA A 42 -4.09 0.22 2.10
N VAL A 43 -3.94 -1.03 2.54
CA VAL A 43 -3.92 -1.38 3.97
C VAL A 43 -2.74 -0.72 4.67
N TRP A 44 -1.52 -0.81 4.11
CA TRP A 44 -0.35 -0.15 4.69
C TRP A 44 -0.50 1.37 4.73
N ALA A 45 -1.07 1.98 3.69
CA ALA A 45 -1.34 3.42 3.66
C ALA A 45 -2.35 3.87 4.73
N ALA A 46 -3.28 3.01 5.15
CA ALA A 46 -4.23 3.28 6.22
C ALA A 46 -3.64 3.01 7.62
N VAL A 47 -2.84 1.95 7.76
CA VAL A 47 -2.28 1.51 9.05
C VAL A 47 -1.08 2.36 9.48
N ALA A 48 -0.23 2.79 8.55
CA ALA A 48 0.96 3.59 8.84
C ALA A 48 0.71 4.85 9.70
N PRO A 49 -0.28 5.71 9.41
CA PRO A 49 -0.54 6.89 10.24
C PRO A 49 -1.07 6.53 11.63
N VAL A 50 -1.80 5.42 11.77
CA VAL A 50 -2.27 4.92 13.08
C VAL A 50 -1.08 4.46 13.91
N LEU A 51 -0.16 3.69 13.32
CA LEU A 51 1.07 3.25 14.00
C LEU A 51 1.93 4.44 14.43
N TRP A 52 2.10 5.43 13.56
CA TRP A 52 2.79 6.67 13.91
C TRP A 52 2.11 7.40 15.06
N ALA A 53 0.78 7.58 15.01
CA ALA A 53 0.04 8.31 16.03
C ALA A 53 0.16 7.64 17.41
N VAL A 54 0.06 6.31 17.47
CA VAL A 54 0.25 5.55 18.71
C VAL A 54 1.68 5.69 19.23
N ALA A 55 2.69 5.58 18.35
CA ALA A 55 4.09 5.74 18.74
C ALA A 55 4.41 7.16 19.23
N ALA A 56 3.92 8.18 18.51
CA ALA A 56 4.10 9.58 18.89
C ALA A 56 3.40 9.91 20.21
N TRP A 57 2.19 9.37 20.43
CA TRP A 57 1.49 9.50 21.70
C TRP A 57 2.26 8.84 22.86
N ALA A 58 2.79 7.63 22.67
CA ALA A 58 3.62 6.97 23.68
C ALA A 58 4.88 7.78 24.00
N LEU A 59 5.55 8.32 22.97
CA LEU A 59 6.73 9.16 23.14
C LEU A 59 6.42 10.48 23.84
N ALA A 60 5.22 11.06 23.68
CA ALA A 60 4.85 12.32 24.31
C ALA A 60 4.89 12.27 25.85
N TRP A 61 4.82 11.06 26.45
CA TRP A 61 4.98 10.87 27.89
C TRP A 61 6.43 10.94 28.36
N VAL A 62 7.41 10.93 27.46
CA VAL A 62 8.83 11.12 27.78
C VAL A 62 9.09 12.62 27.95
N PRO A 63 9.46 13.09 29.16
CA PRO A 63 9.80 14.49 29.37
C PRO A 63 10.97 14.92 28.49
N THR A 64 11.06 16.22 28.22
CA THR A 64 12.14 16.93 27.47
C THR A 64 12.31 16.56 25.99
N VAL A 65 12.34 15.28 25.61
CA VAL A 65 12.66 14.82 24.24
C VAL A 65 11.51 14.15 23.51
N GLY A 66 10.45 13.74 24.22
CA GLY A 66 9.36 12.94 23.67
C GLY A 66 8.68 13.53 22.44
N ALA A 67 8.28 14.81 22.52
CA ALA A 67 7.63 15.51 21.42
C ALA A 67 8.56 15.67 20.19
N LEU A 68 9.85 15.95 20.42
CA LEU A 68 10.83 16.05 19.34
C LEU A 68 10.99 14.72 18.60
N LEU A 69 11.08 13.60 19.33
CA LEU A 69 11.14 12.27 18.74
C LEU A 69 9.87 11.94 17.95
N GLY A 70 8.69 12.33 18.43
CA GLY A 70 7.43 12.17 17.70
C GLY A 70 7.42 12.92 16.35
N VAL A 71 7.98 14.13 16.31
CA VAL A 71 8.15 14.90 15.07
C VAL A 71 9.17 14.23 14.13
N LEU A 72 10.28 13.71 14.65
CA LEU A 72 11.25 12.98 13.83
C LEU A 72 10.65 11.69 13.25
N LEU A 73 9.82 10.97 14.00
CA LEU A 73 9.07 9.82 13.50
C LEU A 73 8.10 10.20 12.37
N PHE A 74 7.61 11.44 12.33
CA PHE A 74 6.76 11.90 11.22
C PHE A 74 7.54 11.92 9.89
N ALA A 75 8.83 12.23 9.90
CA ALA A 75 9.66 12.14 8.70
C ALA A 75 9.74 10.69 8.16
N LEU A 76 9.78 9.69 9.05
CA LEU A 76 9.71 8.28 8.65
C LEU A 76 8.34 7.91 8.07
N LEU A 77 7.25 8.46 8.61
CA LEU A 77 5.92 8.29 8.04
C LEU A 77 5.86 8.85 6.61
N LEU A 78 6.42 10.04 6.37
CA LEU A 78 6.50 10.63 5.03
C LEU A 78 7.32 9.76 4.08
N ALA A 79 8.48 9.26 4.52
CA ALA A 79 9.29 8.34 3.74
C ALA A 79 8.54 7.06 3.38
N ALA A 80 7.76 6.50 4.32
CA ALA A 80 6.91 5.34 4.07
C ALA A 80 5.82 5.63 3.03
N TYR A 81 5.16 6.79 3.10
CA TYR A 81 4.19 7.20 2.09
C TYR A 81 4.81 7.41 0.71
N ALA A 82 6.02 7.97 0.63
CA ALA A 82 6.75 8.10 -0.63
C ALA A 82 7.05 6.73 -1.24
N ALA A 83 7.49 5.76 -0.43
CA ALA A 83 7.70 4.38 -0.87
C ALA A 83 6.41 3.70 -1.33
N LEU A 84 5.29 3.87 -0.60
CA LEU A 84 3.99 3.34 -0.98
C LEU A 84 3.46 3.98 -2.28
N ALA A 85 3.64 5.29 -2.46
CA ALA A 85 3.26 6.00 -3.68
C ALA A 85 4.07 5.50 -4.88
N LEU A 86 5.39 5.32 -4.71
CA LEU A 86 6.24 4.73 -5.74
C LEU A 86 5.79 3.31 -6.09
N ALA A 87 5.50 2.48 -5.09
CA ALA A 87 5.00 1.13 -5.28
C ALA A 87 3.65 1.14 -6.03
N TRP A 88 2.73 2.05 -5.67
CA TRP A 88 1.46 2.21 -6.36
C TRP A 88 1.63 2.54 -7.86
N VAL A 89 2.50 3.50 -8.18
CA VAL A 89 2.82 3.87 -9.57
C VAL A 89 3.48 2.70 -10.32
N LEU A 90 4.49 2.06 -9.74
CA LEU A 90 5.16 0.91 -10.37
C LEU A 90 4.20 -0.26 -10.59
N GLY A 91 3.28 -0.50 -9.65
CA GLY A 91 2.22 -1.51 -9.75
C GLY A 91 1.29 -1.26 -10.93
N MET A 92 0.88 0.00 -11.16
CA MET A 92 0.11 0.41 -12.33
C MET A 92 0.89 0.23 -13.64
N VAL A 93 2.16 0.64 -13.67
CA VAL A 93 3.03 0.48 -14.85
C VAL A 93 3.19 -0.99 -15.22
N TYR A 94 3.46 -1.86 -14.24
CA TYR A 94 3.55 -3.30 -14.47
C TYR A 94 2.22 -3.91 -14.92
N ALA A 95 1.09 -3.45 -14.36
CA ALA A 95 -0.24 -3.86 -14.81
C ALA A 95 -0.48 -3.51 -16.30
N ALA A 96 -0.11 -2.29 -16.71
CA ALA A 96 -0.22 -1.83 -18.10
C ALA A 96 0.69 -2.63 -19.04
N GLN A 97 1.90 -2.98 -18.58
CA GLN A 97 2.86 -3.83 -19.30
C GLN A 97 2.49 -5.32 -19.32
N GLY A 98 1.47 -5.75 -18.58
CA GLY A 98 1.09 -7.17 -18.47
C GLY A 98 2.08 -8.00 -17.64
N ARG A 99 2.82 -7.38 -16.71
CA ARG A 99 3.83 -8.03 -15.88
C ARG A 99 3.34 -8.21 -14.44
N ALA A 100 3.24 -9.46 -13.97
CA ALA A 100 2.96 -9.77 -12.57
C ALA A 100 4.27 -9.81 -11.77
N ARG A 101 4.76 -8.64 -11.35
CA ARG A 101 5.98 -8.52 -10.52
C ARG A 101 5.65 -8.02 -9.13
N CYS A 102 6.15 -8.75 -8.13
CA CYS A 102 6.04 -8.36 -6.74
C CYS A 102 6.91 -7.13 -6.47
N LEU A 103 6.31 -6.11 -5.85
CA LEU A 103 7.02 -4.92 -5.38
C LEU A 103 7.68 -5.21 -4.02
N PRO A 104 8.80 -4.55 -3.69
CA PRO A 104 9.51 -4.75 -2.43
C PRO A 104 8.75 -4.10 -1.26
N LEU A 105 7.55 -4.62 -0.98
CA LEU A 105 6.69 -4.21 0.12
C LEU A 105 6.63 -5.34 1.17
N PRO A 106 6.64 -5.01 2.47
CA PRO A 106 6.42 -5.98 3.52
C PRO A 106 5.09 -6.75 3.30
N GLY A 107 5.17 -8.07 3.24
CA GLY A 107 4.02 -8.96 3.01
C GLY A 107 3.62 -9.17 1.54
N ALA A 108 4.27 -8.52 0.57
CA ALA A 108 3.99 -8.75 -0.85
C ALA A 108 4.62 -10.04 -1.41
N ALA A 109 5.68 -10.55 -0.77
CA ALA A 109 6.40 -11.76 -1.21
C ALA A 109 5.81 -13.09 -0.69
N ALA A 110 4.78 -13.03 0.17
CA ALA A 110 4.18 -14.22 0.77
C ALA A 110 2.88 -14.61 0.05
N ARG A 111 2.97 -15.05 -1.22
CA ARG A 111 1.92 -15.79 -1.95
C ARG A 111 2.39 -16.22 -3.34
#